data_AF-A0A427B869-F1
#
_entry.id   AF-A0A427B869-F1
#
_cell.length_a   1.000
_cell.length_b   1.000
_cell.length_c   1.000
_cell.angle_alpha   90.00
_cell.angle_beta   90.00
_cell.angle_gamma   90.00
#
_symmetry.space_group_name_H-M   'P 1'
#
loop_
_entity.id
_entity.type
_entity.pdbx_description
1 polymer ?
#
loop_
_entity_poly.entity_id
_entity_poly.type
_entity_poly.pdbx_seq_one_letter_code
_entity_poly.pdbx_strand_id
1 'polypeptide(L)'
;MLIILKLIAPNLSEKVRMKIISDVYRFLRSASSLLTGHIVGVVDALVEQIESKVLIAESDNIISALTSYISSSEKNTLDTTVSGLKTLSNLLNKLHDVQPTLWIGSLPVIFISVKGYLVADSNPSEAVAEVLKDLINVHIDLKLSMTGASKLCNNDEDVNPETSAIVDLCSVFSNMLNTCKSPTEPMLDVISALFLRLGMFFYQFLPKCASFKFTTADIH
;
A
#
# COMPACT_ATOMS: atom_id res chain seq x y z
N MET A 1 -15.75 6.78 -23.68
CA MET A 1 -14.61 5.98 -24.22
C MET A 1 -13.93 5.12 -23.15
N LEU A 2 -13.62 5.64 -21.95
CA LEU A 2 -12.93 4.84 -20.90
C LEU A 2 -13.68 3.56 -20.48
N ILE A 3 -15.01 3.62 -20.34
CA ILE A 3 -15.82 2.43 -20.02
C ILE A 3 -15.72 1.36 -21.12
N ILE A 4 -15.65 1.78 -22.39
CA ILE A 4 -15.51 0.86 -23.53
C ILE A 4 -14.12 0.20 -23.49
N LEU A 5 -13.07 0.96 -23.17
CA LEU A 5 -11.71 0.42 -23.01
C LEU A 5 -11.65 -0.68 -21.95
N LYS A 6 -12.33 -0.51 -20.81
CA LYS A 6 -12.45 -1.55 -19.78
C LYS A 6 -13.07 -2.84 -20.33
N LEU A 7 -14.14 -2.73 -21.12
CA LEU A 7 -14.86 -3.89 -21.68
C LEU A 7 -14.08 -4.62 -22.78
N ILE A 8 -13.29 -3.90 -23.58
CA ILE A 8 -12.56 -4.50 -24.69
C ILE A 8 -11.14 -4.94 -24.32
N ALA A 9 -10.63 -4.58 -23.13
CA ALA A 9 -9.26 -4.87 -22.70
C ALA A 9 -8.82 -6.34 -22.91
N PRO A 10 -9.66 -7.36 -22.60
CA PRO A 10 -9.29 -8.77 -22.84
C PRO A 10 -9.05 -9.09 -24.32
N ASN A 11 -9.74 -8.39 -25.23
CA ASN A 11 -9.67 -8.62 -26.69
C ASN A 11 -8.52 -7.85 -27.37
N LEU A 12 -7.82 -6.99 -26.64
CA LEU A 12 -6.67 -6.26 -27.19
C LEU A 12 -5.43 -7.14 -27.17
N SER A 13 -4.50 -6.93 -28.10
CA SER A 13 -3.19 -7.55 -27.98
C SER A 13 -2.43 -6.97 -26.79
N GLU A 14 -1.53 -7.74 -26.20
CA GLU A 14 -0.74 -7.27 -25.05
C GLU A 14 0.06 -6.01 -25.37
N LYS A 15 0.64 -5.91 -26.58
CA LYS A 15 1.31 -4.70 -27.05
C LYS A 15 0.40 -3.47 -27.03
N VAL A 16 -0.86 -3.64 -27.40
CA VAL A 16 -1.85 -2.56 -27.37
C VAL A 16 -2.24 -2.23 -25.92
N ARG A 17 -2.46 -3.25 -25.06
CA ARG A 17 -2.71 -3.02 -23.63
C ARG A 17 -1.59 -2.25 -22.96
N MET A 18 -0.33 -2.60 -23.22
CA MET A 18 0.85 -1.92 -22.68
C MET A 18 0.98 -0.48 -23.18
N LYS A 19 0.64 -0.22 -24.45
CA LYS A 19 0.60 1.16 -24.94
C LYS A 19 -0.48 1.97 -24.22
N ILE A 20 -1.68 1.40 -24.08
CA ILE A 20 -2.80 2.07 -23.42
C ILE A 20 -2.48 2.32 -21.96
N ILE A 21 -1.92 1.38 -21.21
CA ILE A 21 -1.60 1.61 -19.79
C ILE A 21 -0.60 2.76 -19.64
N SER A 22 0.46 2.79 -20.48
CA SER A 22 1.47 3.86 -20.50
C SER A 22 0.88 5.26 -20.74
N ASP A 23 -0.11 5.33 -21.64
CA ASP A 23 -0.83 6.58 -21.91
C ASP A 23 -1.81 6.91 -20.77
N VAL A 24 -2.56 5.93 -20.28
CA VAL A 24 -3.70 6.12 -19.38
C VAL A 24 -3.27 6.48 -17.96
N TYR A 25 -2.24 5.84 -17.39
CA TYR A 25 -1.81 6.15 -16.02
C TYR A 25 -1.23 7.57 -15.91
N ARG A 26 -0.69 8.15 -16.99
CA ARG A 26 -0.19 9.52 -16.99
C ARG A 26 -1.29 10.54 -16.71
N PHE A 27 -2.54 10.24 -17.08
CA PHE A 27 -3.66 11.13 -16.81
C PHE A 27 -4.10 11.11 -15.34
N LEU A 28 -3.72 10.11 -14.54
CA LEU A 28 -3.99 10.11 -13.09
C LEU A 28 -3.37 11.32 -12.38
N ARG A 29 -2.24 11.82 -12.89
CA ARG A 29 -1.55 12.99 -12.31
C ARG A 29 -2.24 14.33 -12.61
N SER A 30 -3.07 14.41 -13.66
CA SER A 30 -3.60 15.67 -14.18
C SER A 30 -5.13 15.76 -14.23
N ALA A 31 -5.84 14.65 -14.02
CA ALA A 31 -7.30 14.60 -14.19
C ALA A 31 -8.09 15.15 -12.99
N SER A 32 -9.30 15.63 -13.27
CA SER A 32 -10.31 16.00 -12.27
C SER A 32 -10.95 14.76 -11.62
N SER A 33 -11.52 14.94 -10.43
CA SER A 33 -12.04 13.88 -9.55
C SER A 33 -12.99 12.86 -10.18
N LEU A 34 -13.85 13.29 -11.12
CA LEU A 34 -14.82 12.42 -11.78
C LEU A 34 -14.17 11.54 -12.87
N LEU A 35 -13.15 12.05 -13.55
CA LEU A 35 -12.49 11.32 -14.63
C LEU A 35 -11.49 10.31 -14.08
N THR A 36 -10.86 10.62 -12.94
CA THR A 36 -9.84 9.77 -12.32
C THR A 36 -10.37 8.41 -11.89
N GLY A 37 -11.59 8.32 -11.32
CA GLY A 37 -12.18 7.03 -10.95
C GLY A 37 -12.36 6.07 -12.14
N HIS A 38 -12.76 6.60 -13.30
CA HIS A 38 -12.83 5.80 -14.53
C HIS A 38 -11.45 5.42 -15.06
N ILE A 39 -10.46 6.30 -14.95
CA ILE A 39 -9.07 6.01 -15.34
C ILE A 39 -8.52 4.86 -14.47
N VAL A 40 -8.70 4.91 -13.15
CA VAL A 40 -8.32 3.82 -12.23
C VAL A 40 -8.96 2.50 -12.65
N GLY A 41 -10.27 2.49 -12.91
CA GLY A 41 -10.97 1.28 -13.35
C GLY A 41 -10.50 0.73 -14.70
N VAL A 42 -9.96 1.57 -15.59
CA VAL A 42 -9.32 1.12 -16.84
C VAL A 42 -7.93 0.57 -16.56
N VAL A 43 -7.14 1.22 -15.70
CA VAL A 43 -5.81 0.72 -15.29
C VAL A 43 -5.92 -0.66 -14.66
N ASP A 44 -6.86 -0.84 -13.73
CA ASP A 44 -7.13 -2.13 -13.07
C ASP A 44 -7.43 -3.25 -14.07
N ALA A 45 -8.36 -3.00 -14.99
CA ALA A 45 -8.73 -3.97 -16.02
C ALA A 45 -7.57 -4.26 -17.01
N LEU A 46 -6.69 -3.31 -17.28
CA LEU A 46 -5.51 -3.55 -18.12
C LEU A 46 -4.46 -4.37 -17.36
N VAL A 47 -4.18 -4.02 -16.11
CA VAL A 47 -3.26 -4.74 -15.21
C VAL A 47 -3.68 -6.20 -15.09
N GLU A 48 -4.97 -6.48 -14.96
CA GLU A 48 -5.50 -7.85 -14.88
C GLU A 48 -5.16 -8.68 -16.14
N GLN A 49 -5.11 -8.06 -17.31
CA GLN A 49 -4.96 -8.74 -18.60
C GLN A 49 -3.52 -8.79 -19.14
N ILE A 50 -2.59 -7.99 -18.59
CA ILE A 50 -1.17 -7.99 -18.99
C ILE A 50 -0.42 -9.09 -18.22
N GLU A 51 0.50 -9.82 -18.85
CA GLU A 51 1.33 -10.78 -18.15
C GLU A 51 2.26 -10.10 -17.13
N SER A 52 2.41 -10.68 -15.94
CA SER A 52 3.22 -10.10 -14.86
C SER A 52 4.66 -9.79 -15.30
N LYS A 53 5.26 -10.66 -16.12
CA LYS A 53 6.61 -10.47 -16.68
C LYS A 53 6.75 -9.23 -17.57
N VAL A 54 5.68 -8.86 -18.28
CA VAL A 54 5.66 -7.67 -19.15
C VAL A 54 5.34 -6.42 -18.33
N LEU A 55 4.47 -6.56 -17.33
CA LEU A 55 4.01 -5.46 -16.49
C LEU A 55 5.10 -4.88 -15.58
N ILE A 56 6.08 -5.69 -15.15
CA ILE A 56 7.21 -5.24 -14.30
C ILE A 56 7.85 -3.97 -14.83
N ALA A 57 8.04 -3.85 -16.15
CA ALA A 57 8.70 -2.71 -16.78
C ALA A 57 8.02 -1.36 -16.54
N GLU A 58 6.72 -1.35 -16.24
CA GLU A 58 5.93 -0.14 -15.97
C GLU A 58 5.48 -0.02 -14.51
N SER A 59 5.82 -1.00 -13.67
CA SER A 59 5.30 -1.12 -12.31
C SER A 59 5.56 0.12 -11.45
N ASP A 60 6.80 0.63 -11.42
CA ASP A 60 7.17 1.83 -10.65
C ASP A 60 6.39 3.07 -11.08
N ASN A 61 6.18 3.24 -12.39
CA ASN A 61 5.42 4.37 -12.94
C ASN A 61 3.95 4.31 -12.52
N ILE A 62 3.36 3.11 -12.61
CA ILE A 62 1.95 2.87 -12.25
C ILE A 62 1.78 3.06 -10.72
N ILE A 63 2.66 2.48 -9.90
CA ILE A 63 2.66 2.63 -8.44
C ILE A 63 2.78 4.11 -8.06
N SER A 64 3.73 4.82 -8.64
CA SER A 64 3.91 6.26 -8.40
C SER A 64 2.67 7.07 -8.77
N ALA A 65 2.05 6.79 -9.93
CA ALA A 65 0.85 7.48 -10.39
C ALA A 65 -0.37 7.20 -9.50
N LEU A 66 -0.62 5.94 -9.14
CA LEU A 66 -1.72 5.53 -8.26
C LEU A 66 -1.51 6.06 -6.83
N THR A 67 -0.29 6.03 -6.31
CA THR A 67 0.01 6.56 -4.98
C THR A 67 -0.21 8.07 -4.94
N SER A 68 0.31 8.81 -5.94
CA SER A 68 0.10 10.26 -6.05
C SER A 68 -1.39 10.61 -6.17
N TYR A 69 -2.14 9.79 -6.90
CA TYR A 69 -3.58 9.90 -6.99
C TYR A 69 -4.23 9.75 -5.62
N ILE A 70 -3.94 8.66 -4.89
CA ILE A 70 -4.46 8.39 -3.55
C ILE A 70 -4.13 9.53 -2.57
N SER A 71 -2.92 10.08 -2.61
CA SER A 71 -2.50 11.17 -1.70
C SER A 71 -3.23 12.50 -1.97
N SER A 72 -3.90 12.68 -3.11
CA SER A 72 -4.55 13.94 -3.48
C SER A 72 -5.94 14.09 -2.82
N SER A 73 -5.96 14.13 -1.48
CA SER A 73 -7.17 14.15 -0.65
C SER A 73 -8.13 15.31 -0.95
N GLU A 74 -7.64 16.43 -1.48
CA GLU A 74 -8.48 17.58 -1.89
C GLU A 74 -9.32 17.30 -3.14
N LYS A 75 -8.89 16.34 -3.98
CA LYS A 75 -9.54 16.05 -5.26
C LYS A 75 -10.36 14.78 -5.23
N ASN A 76 -10.09 13.84 -4.33
CA ASN A 76 -10.69 12.51 -4.42
C ASN A 76 -11.74 12.25 -3.35
N THR A 77 -12.84 11.65 -3.78
CA THR A 77 -13.81 11.03 -2.87
C THR A 77 -13.21 9.78 -2.24
N LEU A 78 -13.81 9.36 -1.14
CA LEU A 78 -13.37 8.17 -0.42
C LEU A 78 -13.51 6.89 -1.25
N ASP A 79 -14.60 6.73 -2.00
CA ASP A 79 -14.80 5.61 -2.93
C ASP A 79 -13.70 5.54 -4.00
N THR A 80 -13.31 6.70 -4.52
CA THR A 80 -12.24 6.80 -5.51
C THR A 80 -10.87 6.47 -4.94
N THR A 81 -10.62 6.84 -3.67
CA THR A 81 -9.39 6.44 -2.96
C THR A 81 -9.34 4.93 -2.72
N VAL A 82 -10.44 4.32 -2.24
CA VAL A 82 -10.52 2.88 -2.03
C VAL A 82 -10.32 2.13 -3.35
N SER A 83 -10.92 2.59 -4.43
CA SER A 83 -10.73 2.03 -5.78
C SER A 83 -9.25 2.08 -6.19
N GLY A 84 -8.59 3.23 -6.05
CA GLY A 84 -7.17 3.39 -6.35
C GLY A 84 -6.28 2.46 -5.52
N LEU A 85 -6.57 2.34 -4.23
CA LEU A 85 -5.84 1.47 -3.31
C LEU A 85 -6.01 -0.02 -3.66
N LYS A 86 -7.24 -0.44 -4.03
CA LYS A 86 -7.51 -1.81 -4.50
C LYS A 86 -6.76 -2.13 -5.79
N THR A 87 -6.77 -1.22 -6.77
CA THR A 87 -5.99 -1.39 -8.02
C THR A 87 -4.49 -1.51 -7.74
N LEU A 88 -3.97 -0.70 -6.81
CA LEU A 88 -2.58 -0.78 -6.40
C LEU A 88 -2.27 -2.10 -5.69
N SER A 89 -3.18 -2.59 -4.84
CA SER A 89 -3.06 -3.89 -4.19
C SER A 89 -3.07 -5.05 -5.20
N ASN A 90 -3.98 -5.03 -6.17
CA ASN A 90 -4.03 -6.01 -7.25
C ASN A 90 -2.72 -6.03 -8.05
N LEU A 91 -2.17 -4.86 -8.37
CA LEU A 91 -0.88 -4.74 -9.05
C LEU A 91 0.26 -5.38 -8.24
N LEU A 92 0.38 -5.03 -6.96
CA LEU A 92 1.42 -5.58 -6.09
C LEU A 92 1.29 -7.10 -5.93
N ASN A 93 0.07 -7.60 -5.68
CA ASN A 93 -0.20 -9.03 -5.56
C ASN A 93 0.16 -9.77 -6.84
N LYS A 94 -0.20 -9.22 -8.01
CA LYS A 94 0.13 -9.80 -9.31
C LYS A 94 1.62 -9.83 -9.60
N LEU A 95 2.37 -8.87 -9.08
CA LEU A 95 3.82 -8.78 -9.25
C LEU A 95 4.59 -9.56 -8.17
N HIS A 96 3.92 -10.06 -7.13
CA HIS A 96 4.56 -10.71 -5.99
C HIS A 96 5.51 -11.85 -6.40
N ASP A 97 5.05 -12.75 -7.27
CA ASP A 97 5.84 -13.92 -7.68
C ASP A 97 7.04 -13.56 -8.57
N VAL A 98 6.95 -12.49 -9.34
CA VAL A 98 7.98 -12.08 -10.32
C VAL A 98 8.93 -11.01 -9.79
N GLN A 99 8.50 -10.24 -8.79
CA GLN A 99 9.27 -9.18 -8.14
C GLN A 99 8.91 -9.10 -6.64
N PRO A 100 9.31 -10.10 -5.83
CA PRO A 100 8.88 -10.23 -4.44
C PRO A 100 9.36 -9.11 -3.52
N THR A 101 10.35 -8.30 -3.92
CA THR A 101 10.89 -7.18 -3.12
C THR A 101 10.24 -5.83 -3.44
N LEU A 102 9.30 -5.76 -4.39
CA LEU A 102 8.67 -4.51 -4.82
C LEU A 102 7.93 -3.78 -3.67
N TRP A 103 7.46 -4.53 -2.68
CA TRP A 103 6.76 -3.98 -1.52
C TRP A 103 7.66 -3.09 -0.64
N ILE A 104 8.97 -3.34 -0.61
CA ILE A 104 9.92 -2.66 0.28
C ILE A 104 9.87 -1.15 0.07
N GLY A 105 9.91 -0.70 -1.20
CA GLY A 105 9.80 0.72 -1.54
C GLY A 105 8.37 1.23 -1.62
N SER A 106 7.39 0.34 -1.80
CA SER A 106 6.01 0.73 -2.12
C SER A 106 5.14 0.87 -0.87
N LEU A 107 5.14 -0.12 0.03
CA LEU A 107 4.24 -0.17 1.18
C LEU A 107 4.37 1.05 2.10
N PRO A 108 5.57 1.49 2.54
CA PRO A 108 5.67 2.67 3.38
C PRO A 108 5.00 3.91 2.76
N VAL A 109 5.19 4.15 1.46
CA VAL A 109 4.64 5.31 0.74
C VAL A 109 3.11 5.21 0.62
N ILE A 110 2.58 4.01 0.38
CA ILE A 110 1.13 3.77 0.32
C ILE A 110 0.50 4.07 1.67
N PHE A 111 1.08 3.55 2.77
CA PHE A 111 0.58 3.78 4.13
C PHE A 111 0.60 5.27 4.50
N ILE A 112 1.67 5.99 4.14
CA ILE A 112 1.72 7.45 4.31
C ILE A 112 0.57 8.14 3.58
N SER A 113 0.26 7.70 2.36
CA SER A 113 -0.77 8.30 1.51
C SER A 113 -2.19 8.10 2.05
N VAL A 114 -2.45 7.02 2.79
CA VAL A 114 -3.80 6.70 3.29
C VAL A 114 -3.99 6.87 4.80
N LYS A 115 -2.95 7.25 5.54
CA LYS A 115 -3.00 7.38 7.01
C LYS A 115 -4.16 8.23 7.53
N GLY A 116 -4.53 9.30 6.81
CA GLY A 116 -5.63 10.18 7.19
C GLY A 116 -7.00 9.49 7.19
N TYR A 117 -7.18 8.46 6.35
CA TYR A 117 -8.42 7.68 6.29
C TYR A 117 -8.53 6.68 7.44
N LEU A 118 -7.42 6.22 8.00
CA LEU A 118 -7.43 5.35 9.19
C LEU A 118 -7.78 6.13 10.45
N VAL A 119 -7.36 7.39 10.55
CA VAL A 119 -7.63 8.25 11.73
C VAL A 119 -9.06 8.82 11.72
N ALA A 120 -9.74 8.83 10.56
CA ALA A 120 -11.09 9.36 10.43
C ALA A 120 -12.14 8.38 10.98
N ASP A 121 -12.97 8.86 11.91
CA ASP A 121 -14.10 8.11 12.48
C ASP A 121 -15.29 8.09 11.50
N SER A 122 -15.13 7.36 10.40
CA SER A 122 -16.15 7.19 9.36
C SER A 122 -16.11 5.78 8.78
N ASN A 123 -17.28 5.20 8.46
CA ASN A 123 -17.44 3.85 7.91
C ASN A 123 -16.43 3.44 6.81
N PRO A 124 -15.95 4.31 5.90
CA PRO A 124 -15.06 3.85 4.85
C PRO A 124 -13.58 3.72 5.27
N SER A 125 -13.26 3.96 6.53
CA SER A 125 -11.97 3.61 7.15
C SER A 125 -11.76 2.08 7.20
N GLU A 126 -12.85 1.29 7.29
CA GLU A 126 -12.80 -0.18 7.27
C GLU A 126 -12.30 -0.72 5.94
N ALA A 127 -12.84 -0.23 4.81
CA ALA A 127 -12.45 -0.70 3.48
C ALA A 127 -10.97 -0.38 3.16
N VAL A 128 -10.46 0.75 3.68
CA VAL A 128 -9.03 1.07 3.58
C VAL A 128 -8.22 0.10 4.45
N ALA A 129 -8.65 -0.12 5.70
CA ALA A 129 -7.98 -1.04 6.61
C ALA A 129 -7.92 -2.47 6.06
N GLU A 130 -9.00 -3.00 5.48
CA GLU A 130 -9.03 -4.32 4.85
C GLU A 130 -7.95 -4.46 3.77
N VAL A 131 -7.84 -3.51 2.85
CA VAL A 131 -6.84 -3.58 1.78
C VAL A 131 -5.41 -3.50 2.33
N LEU A 132 -5.17 -2.67 3.36
CA LEU A 132 -3.86 -2.58 4.00
C LEU A 132 -3.49 -3.86 4.76
N LYS A 133 -4.46 -4.50 5.43
CA LYS A 133 -4.28 -5.81 6.08
C LYS A 133 -3.89 -6.87 5.07
N ASP A 134 -4.57 -6.92 3.92
CA ASP A 134 -4.25 -7.86 2.85
C ASP A 134 -2.83 -7.64 2.30
N LEU A 135 -2.45 -6.38 2.06
CA LEU A 135 -1.09 -6.03 1.63
C LEU A 135 -0.01 -6.49 2.63
N ILE A 136 -0.22 -6.23 3.92
CA ILE A 136 0.66 -6.72 5.00
C ILE A 136 0.75 -8.24 4.95
N ASN A 137 -0.40 -8.91 4.83
CA ASN A 137 -0.50 -10.35 4.88
C ASN A 137 0.16 -11.08 3.70
N VAL A 138 0.10 -10.48 2.51
CA VAL A 138 0.69 -11.05 1.29
C VAL A 138 2.18 -10.77 1.19
N HIS A 139 2.62 -9.55 1.50
CA HIS A 139 3.96 -9.10 1.14
C HIS A 139 4.99 -9.17 2.28
N ILE A 140 4.55 -9.14 3.54
CA ILE A 140 5.47 -9.19 4.68
C ILE A 140 5.60 -10.66 5.12
N ASP A 141 6.63 -11.34 4.61
CA ASP A 141 7.03 -12.68 5.06
C ASP A 141 8.14 -12.59 6.12
N LEU A 142 7.85 -13.16 7.28
CA LEU A 142 8.76 -13.28 8.42
C LEU A 142 10.06 -14.00 8.06
N LYS A 143 10.03 -14.96 7.13
CA LYS A 143 11.24 -15.69 6.68
C LYS A 143 12.27 -14.78 6.03
N LEU A 144 11.85 -13.75 5.31
CA LEU A 144 12.74 -12.76 4.69
C LEU A 144 13.32 -11.81 5.75
N SER A 145 12.53 -11.48 6.78
CA SER A 145 12.97 -10.64 7.92
C SER A 145 13.98 -11.34 8.84
N MET A 146 13.92 -12.67 8.98
CA MET A 146 14.84 -13.43 9.84
C MET A 146 16.33 -13.28 9.50
N THR A 147 16.67 -13.05 8.23
CA THR A 147 18.07 -12.82 7.79
C THR A 147 18.61 -11.44 8.21
N GLY A 148 17.71 -10.48 8.47
CA GLY A 148 18.05 -9.12 8.94
C GLY A 148 17.87 -8.90 10.45
N ALA A 149 16.91 -9.60 11.06
CA ALA A 149 16.60 -9.55 12.50
C ALA A 149 17.80 -9.95 13.38
N SER A 150 18.55 -11.00 13.00
CA SER A 150 19.76 -11.40 13.71
C SER A 150 20.89 -10.36 13.61
N LYS A 151 20.89 -9.53 12.55
CA LYS A 151 21.81 -8.41 12.39
C LYS A 151 21.36 -7.16 13.14
N LEU A 152 20.13 -7.06 13.64
CA LEU A 152 19.67 -5.88 14.37
C LEU A 152 20.22 -5.81 15.81
N CYS A 153 20.54 -6.97 16.39
CA CYS A 153 21.08 -7.09 17.75
C CYS A 153 22.60 -6.85 17.81
N ASN A 154 23.28 -6.94 16.67
CA ASN A 154 24.67 -6.55 16.51
C ASN A 154 24.63 -5.18 15.83
N ASN A 155 25.30 -4.15 16.35
CA ASN A 155 25.26 -2.79 15.76
C ASN A 155 26.00 -2.70 14.40
N ASP A 156 25.78 -3.64 13.49
CA ASP A 156 26.31 -3.62 12.13
C ASP A 156 25.49 -2.61 11.31
N GLU A 157 26.20 -1.68 10.66
CA GLU A 157 25.66 -0.54 9.88
C GLU A 157 24.83 -0.95 8.64
N ASP A 158 24.61 -2.24 8.42
CA ASP A 158 24.03 -2.81 7.21
C ASP A 158 22.63 -3.39 7.47
N VAL A 159 21.70 -2.50 7.87
CA VAL A 159 20.29 -2.82 8.03
C VAL A 159 19.73 -3.23 6.67
N ASN A 160 19.25 -4.48 6.55
CA ASN A 160 18.70 -4.96 5.28
C ASN A 160 17.46 -4.13 4.88
N PRO A 161 17.17 -3.99 3.57
CA PRO A 161 16.14 -3.08 3.08
C PRO A 161 14.73 -3.45 3.57
N GLU A 162 14.45 -4.74 3.79
CA GLU A 162 13.19 -5.21 4.38
C GLU A 162 12.99 -4.66 5.80
N THR A 163 14.03 -4.71 6.62
CA THR A 163 13.97 -4.18 8.00
C THR A 163 13.77 -2.67 7.97
N SER A 164 14.43 -1.95 7.05
CA SER A 164 14.23 -0.50 6.91
C SER A 164 12.76 -0.19 6.56
N ALA A 165 12.18 -0.91 5.60
CA ALA A 165 10.78 -0.72 5.22
C ALA A 165 9.80 -1.03 6.38
N ILE A 166 10.09 -2.04 7.20
CA ILE A 166 9.30 -2.35 8.40
C ILE A 166 9.42 -1.21 9.43
N VAL A 167 10.62 -0.67 9.64
CA VAL A 167 10.85 0.48 10.54
C VAL A 167 10.11 1.72 10.03
N ASP A 168 10.10 1.96 8.73
CA ASP A 168 9.36 3.06 8.11
C ASP A 168 7.85 2.89 8.32
N LEU A 169 7.32 1.69 8.08
CA LEU A 169 5.91 1.37 8.38
C LEU A 169 5.57 1.61 9.86
N CYS A 170 6.41 1.11 10.78
CA CYS A 170 6.29 1.37 12.21
C CYS A 170 6.23 2.87 12.53
N SER A 171 7.10 3.66 11.88
CA SER A 171 7.16 5.11 12.06
C SER A 171 5.88 5.79 11.58
N VAL A 172 5.24 5.29 10.51
CA VAL A 172 3.93 5.76 10.07
C VAL A 172 2.87 5.52 11.15
N PHE A 173 2.80 4.31 11.71
CA PHE A 173 1.83 3.98 12.78
C PHE A 173 2.04 4.80 14.04
N SER A 174 3.28 4.92 14.48
CA SER A 174 3.66 5.79 15.60
C SER A 174 3.18 7.22 15.40
N ASN A 175 3.46 7.81 14.23
CA ASN A 175 3.04 9.17 13.92
C ASN A 175 1.51 9.31 13.94
N MET A 176 0.78 8.31 13.42
CA MET A 176 -0.68 8.32 13.52
C MET A 176 -1.15 8.28 14.98
N LEU A 177 -0.58 7.40 15.81
CA LEU A 177 -0.98 7.26 17.22
C LEU A 177 -0.71 8.54 18.02
N ASN A 178 0.43 9.18 17.77
CA ASN A 178 0.82 10.42 18.44
C ASN A 178 -0.03 11.63 18.03
N THR A 179 -0.71 11.57 16.88
CA THR A 179 -1.50 12.68 16.34
C THR A 179 -3.01 12.50 16.49
N CYS A 180 -3.49 11.26 16.68
CA CYS A 180 -4.89 10.98 16.96
C CYS A 180 -5.25 11.28 18.43
N LYS A 181 -6.48 11.73 18.68
CA LYS A 181 -7.00 11.91 20.06
C LYS A 181 -7.28 10.56 20.74
N SER A 182 -7.82 9.63 19.96
CA SER A 182 -8.05 8.24 20.32
C SER A 182 -7.82 7.40 19.06
N PRO A 183 -7.13 6.25 19.16
CA PRO A 183 -7.01 5.32 18.04
C PRO A 183 -8.39 4.82 17.60
N THR A 184 -8.62 4.70 16.29
CA THR A 184 -9.82 4.10 15.72
C THR A 184 -9.65 2.58 15.63
N GLU A 185 -10.75 1.83 15.57
CA GLU A 185 -10.71 0.37 15.39
C GLU A 185 -10.01 -0.03 14.07
N PRO A 186 -10.30 0.57 12.90
CA PRO A 186 -9.62 0.23 11.65
C PRO A 186 -8.11 0.49 11.69
N MET A 187 -7.67 1.53 12.41
CA MET A 187 -6.27 1.81 12.62
C MET A 187 -5.60 0.71 13.47
N LEU A 188 -6.21 0.34 14.60
CA LEU A 188 -5.71 -0.71 15.48
C LEU A 188 -5.69 -2.07 14.79
N ASP A 189 -6.66 -2.34 13.93
CA ASP A 189 -6.76 -3.54 13.10
C ASP A 189 -5.55 -3.72 12.17
N VAL A 190 -5.18 -2.65 11.46
CA VAL A 190 -4.03 -2.65 10.54
C VAL A 190 -2.72 -2.80 11.32
N ILE A 191 -2.58 -2.09 12.45
CA ILE A 191 -1.42 -2.22 13.35
C ILE A 191 -1.31 -3.66 13.85
N SER A 192 -2.43 -4.25 14.27
CA SER A 192 -2.49 -5.62 14.77
C SER A 192 -2.10 -6.62 13.68
N ALA A 193 -2.55 -6.43 12.43
CA ALA A 193 -2.13 -7.28 11.32
C ALA A 193 -0.61 -7.24 11.09
N LEU A 194 0.03 -6.07 11.19
CA LEU A 194 1.49 -5.98 11.11
C LEU A 194 2.14 -6.73 12.28
N PHE A 195 1.69 -6.52 13.52
CA PHE A 195 2.26 -7.19 14.68
C PHE A 195 2.11 -8.71 14.63
N LEU A 196 0.95 -9.20 14.19
CA LEU A 196 0.73 -10.64 13.98
C LEU A 196 1.69 -11.18 12.91
N ARG A 197 1.96 -10.41 11.85
CA ARG A 197 2.93 -10.81 10.82
C ARG A 197 4.37 -10.79 11.30
N LEU A 198 4.74 -9.84 12.16
CA LEU A 198 6.08 -9.76 12.76
C LEU A 198 6.27 -10.77 13.91
N GLY A 199 5.19 -11.22 14.53
CA GLY A 199 5.20 -12.19 15.61
C GLY A 199 6.14 -11.81 16.75
N MET A 200 6.94 -12.77 17.21
CA MET A 200 7.91 -12.53 18.27
C MET A 200 8.97 -11.49 17.89
N PHE A 201 9.29 -11.28 16.61
CA PHE A 201 10.37 -10.35 16.23
C PHE A 201 10.00 -8.89 16.43
N PHE A 202 8.74 -8.59 16.75
CA PHE A 202 8.30 -7.24 17.08
C PHE A 202 9.13 -6.60 18.20
N TYR A 203 9.65 -7.36 19.18
CA TYR A 203 10.51 -6.80 20.24
C TYR A 203 11.79 -6.14 19.73
N GLN A 204 12.28 -6.52 18.55
CA GLN A 204 13.47 -5.93 17.95
C GLN A 204 13.16 -4.59 17.27
N PHE A 205 11.93 -4.46 16.78
CA PHE A 205 11.43 -3.23 16.20
C PHE A 205 10.93 -2.26 17.28
N LEU A 206 10.45 -2.75 18.41
CA LEU A 206 9.94 -1.98 19.56
C LEU A 206 10.80 -0.77 19.98
N PRO A 207 12.15 -0.85 20.11
CA PRO A 207 12.99 0.30 20.45
C PRO A 207 13.01 1.39 19.37
N LYS A 208 12.84 1.00 18.09
CA LYS A 208 12.76 1.93 16.95
C LYS A 208 11.32 2.40 16.71
N CYS A 209 10.33 1.59 17.09
CA CYS A 209 8.91 1.92 17.13
C CYS A 209 8.48 2.50 18.50
N ALA A 210 9.42 2.92 19.37
CA ALA A 210 9.23 3.20 20.81
C ALA A 210 8.29 4.36 21.18
N SER A 211 7.50 4.84 20.22
CA SER A 211 6.40 5.78 20.39
C SER A 211 5.04 5.08 20.57
N PHE A 212 4.98 3.76 20.53
CA PHE A 212 3.82 3.00 21.03
C PHE A 212 3.74 3.09 22.56
N LYS A 213 3.39 4.27 23.11
CA LYS A 213 2.91 4.37 24.48
C LYS A 213 1.45 3.89 24.50
N PHE A 214 1.24 2.57 24.53
CA PHE A 214 0.01 2.06 25.13
C PHE A 214 0.15 2.30 26.64
N THR A 215 -0.20 3.50 27.10
CA THR A 215 -0.45 3.69 28.52
C THR A 215 -1.61 2.80 28.89
N THR A 216 -1.39 1.87 29.81
CA THR A 216 -2.36 0.95 30.40
C THR A 216 -3.44 1.68 31.23
N ALA A 217 -3.78 2.92 30.87
CA ALA A 217 -4.69 3.79 31.60
C ALA A 217 -6.10 3.84 31.00
N ASP A 218 -6.33 3.32 29.79
CA ASP A 218 -7.64 3.37 29.11
C ASP A 218 -8.37 2.02 29.06
N ILE A 219 -7.97 1.06 29.91
CA ILE A 219 -8.78 -0.13 30.20
C ILE A 219 -9.26 -0.01 31.64
N HIS A 220 -10.31 0.79 31.85
CA HIS A 220 -11.19 0.71 33.03
C HIS A 220 -12.60 1.19 32.70
#